data_AF-A0A1Q9S1T2-F1
#
_entry.id   AF-A0A1Q9S1T2-F1
#
_cell.length_a   1.000
_cell.length_b   1.000
_cell.length_c   1.000
_cell.angle_alpha   90.00
_cell.angle_beta   90.00
_cell.angle_gamma   90.00
#
_symmetry.space_group_name_H-M   'P 1'
#
loop_
_entity.id
_entity.type
_entity.pdbx_description
1 polymer ?
#
loop_
_entity_poly.entity_id
_entity_poly.type
_entity_poly.pdbx_seq_one_letter_code
_entity_poly.pdbx_strand_id
1 'polypeptide(L)'
;MNGHTPRAEPDPRPPHRRPDPGPGSGATPEDAVTAVRRGDDDAASPPRLTDPLRHPQHAGEGTRAQRAWTLLLSTLVVPGSAQLVAGRRATGRAALKADVVVWAALALALVSLLLWRTPLIWFLTNSLTSLLLIAVLLGLALGWAFLFFDTLRLIRPGLLAQRTRRAVAAATVALMLVTSGGLAYSAYLLSVTRGAVSDVFGGGLPFRPADGRYNILLMGTDSGEDRSGRRPDSMTVLSVDADSGRTVTISLPRNLQNAPFPEDSPLAEVYPEGFDCGDECILNASTPTSRTTTPSCTRTPRTPAPRP
;
A
#
# COMPACT_ATOMS: atom_id res chain seq x y z
N MET A 1 -64.62 24.86 5.60
CA MET A 1 -64.80 25.91 6.64
C MET A 1 -65.76 25.40 7.71
N ASN A 2 -65.39 25.62 8.97
CA ASN A 2 -66.24 25.69 10.19
C ASN A 2 -67.01 24.40 10.54
N GLY A 3 -66.73 23.65 11.61
CA GLY A 3 -66.31 24.03 12.95
C GLY A 3 -67.53 23.99 13.86
N HIS A 4 -67.56 23.09 14.86
CA HIS A 4 -68.17 23.27 16.19
C HIS A 4 -68.13 21.95 16.98
N THR A 5 -67.33 21.95 18.05
CA THR A 5 -67.45 21.06 19.22
C THR A 5 -68.52 21.57 20.17
N PRO A 6 -69.17 20.66 20.93
CA PRO A 6 -69.46 20.97 22.33
C PRO A 6 -69.12 19.81 23.32
N ARG A 7 -68.35 20.21 24.34
CA ARG A 7 -68.31 19.91 25.79
C ARG A 7 -68.73 18.56 26.40
N ALA A 8 -67.98 18.24 27.46
CA ALA A 8 -67.96 17.11 28.37
C ALA A 8 -69.07 17.11 29.45
N GLU A 9 -69.37 15.94 30.03
CA GLU A 9 -69.19 15.51 31.45
C GLU A 9 -69.77 14.05 31.60
N PRO A 10 -69.70 13.33 32.75
CA PRO A 10 -68.82 12.19 32.99
C PRO A 10 -69.56 10.84 33.22
N ASP A 11 -68.95 9.71 32.83
CA ASP A 11 -69.49 8.36 33.10
C ASP A 11 -68.61 7.61 34.13
N PRO A 12 -69.18 7.02 35.20
CA PRO A 12 -68.41 6.46 36.32
C PRO A 12 -68.04 4.99 36.09
N ARG A 13 -66.78 4.64 36.37
CA ARG A 13 -66.30 3.25 36.34
C ARG A 13 -66.93 2.40 37.46
N PRO A 14 -67.08 1.09 37.22
CA PRO A 14 -66.73 0.08 38.20
C PRO A 14 -65.56 -0.83 37.73
N PRO A 15 -64.82 -1.48 38.66
CA PRO A 15 -63.50 -2.05 38.39
C PRO A 15 -63.53 -3.47 37.77
N HIS A 16 -62.59 -3.73 36.86
CA HIS A 16 -62.36 -5.06 36.29
C HIS A 16 -61.67 -6.00 37.30
N ARG A 17 -62.32 -7.15 37.50
CA ARG A 17 -61.90 -8.31 38.31
C ARG A 17 -60.78 -9.09 37.58
N ARG A 18 -59.68 -9.41 38.28
CA ARG A 18 -58.66 -10.37 37.79
C ARG A 18 -59.15 -11.82 37.99
N PRO A 19 -58.79 -12.79 37.12
CA PRO A 19 -59.10 -14.19 37.35
C PRO A 19 -58.01 -14.89 38.21
N ASP A 20 -58.45 -15.72 39.16
CA ASP A 20 -57.60 -16.64 39.93
C ASP A 20 -57.07 -17.79 39.06
N PRO A 21 -55.81 -18.24 39.24
CA PRO A 21 -55.35 -19.52 38.71
C PRO A 21 -55.66 -20.65 39.72
N GLY A 22 -56.38 -21.67 39.25
CA GLY A 22 -56.72 -22.86 40.05
C GLY A 22 -55.51 -23.76 40.37
N PRO A 23 -55.60 -24.65 41.38
CA PRO A 23 -54.49 -25.45 41.84
C PRO A 23 -54.42 -26.80 41.09
N GLY A 24 -53.24 -27.13 40.57
CA GLY A 24 -52.94 -28.42 39.95
C GLY A 24 -51.60 -28.98 40.41
N SER A 25 -51.69 -30.00 41.27
CA SER A 25 -50.75 -31.12 41.49
C SER A 25 -49.27 -30.86 41.85
N GLY A 26 -48.94 -31.14 43.11
CA GLY A 26 -47.88 -32.09 43.48
C GLY A 26 -46.44 -31.63 43.34
N ALA A 27 -45.95 -30.88 44.32
CA ALA A 27 -44.51 -30.76 44.60
C ALA A 27 -44.27 -30.97 46.10
N THR A 28 -43.35 -31.89 46.42
CA THR A 28 -42.90 -32.20 47.78
C THR A 28 -42.17 -31.00 48.42
N PRO A 29 -42.25 -30.79 49.75
CA PRO A 29 -41.69 -29.59 50.39
C PRO A 29 -40.18 -29.40 50.20
N GLU A 30 -39.43 -30.47 49.91
CA GLU A 30 -37.98 -30.41 49.69
C GLU A 30 -37.59 -29.84 48.31
N ASP A 31 -38.41 -30.06 47.28
CA ASP A 31 -38.17 -29.50 45.94
C ASP A 31 -38.45 -27.99 45.90
N ALA A 32 -39.42 -27.53 46.71
CA ALA A 32 -39.72 -26.11 46.86
C ALA A 32 -38.58 -25.36 47.57
N VAL A 33 -37.95 -25.94 48.60
CA VAL A 33 -36.84 -25.29 49.31
C VAL A 33 -35.58 -25.23 48.44
N THR A 34 -35.35 -26.23 47.59
CA THR A 34 -34.19 -26.23 46.67
C THR A 34 -34.42 -25.34 45.44
N ALA A 35 -35.67 -25.20 44.97
CA ALA A 35 -36.05 -24.28 43.91
C ALA A 35 -36.10 -22.81 44.37
N VAL A 36 -36.52 -22.54 45.61
CA VAL A 36 -36.49 -21.21 46.21
C VAL A 36 -35.04 -20.77 46.48
N ARG A 37 -34.16 -21.67 46.93
CA ARG A 37 -32.74 -21.34 47.11
C ARG A 37 -31.98 -21.13 45.80
N ARG A 38 -32.42 -21.77 44.70
CA ARG A 38 -31.82 -21.60 43.36
C ARG A 38 -32.46 -20.44 42.56
N GLY A 39 -33.68 -20.02 42.93
CA GLY A 39 -34.40 -18.92 42.30
C GLY A 39 -34.02 -17.52 42.80
N ASP A 40 -33.47 -17.41 44.01
CA ASP A 40 -33.01 -16.13 44.57
C ASP A 40 -31.52 -15.82 44.30
N ASP A 41 -30.71 -16.81 43.93
CA ASP A 41 -29.30 -16.58 43.57
C ASP A 41 -29.12 -15.99 42.15
N ASP A 42 -30.14 -16.10 41.28
CA ASP A 42 -30.14 -15.53 39.92
C ASP A 42 -30.80 -14.13 39.85
N ALA A 43 -31.37 -13.65 40.96
CA ALA A 43 -32.16 -12.42 41.02
C ALA A 43 -31.51 -11.27 41.80
N ALA A 44 -30.20 -11.28 42.04
CA ALA A 44 -29.50 -10.09 42.56
C ALA A 44 -27.98 -10.11 42.35
N SER A 45 -27.51 -10.41 41.13
CA SER A 45 -26.23 -9.80 40.76
C SER A 45 -26.48 -8.29 40.64
N PRO A 46 -25.93 -7.43 41.52
CA PRO A 46 -26.05 -6.00 41.32
C PRO A 46 -25.57 -5.71 39.89
N PRO A 47 -26.24 -4.83 39.13
CA PRO A 47 -25.75 -4.46 37.80
C PRO A 47 -24.27 -4.15 37.96
N ARG A 48 -23.42 -4.74 37.11
CA ARG A 48 -21.95 -4.62 37.13
C ARG A 48 -21.49 -3.16 36.96
N LEU A 49 -21.87 -2.28 37.88
CA LEU A 49 -21.53 -0.86 37.98
C LEU A 49 -20.12 -0.69 38.56
N THR A 50 -19.58 -1.74 39.17
CA THR A 50 -18.22 -1.80 39.70
C THR A 50 -17.18 -2.28 38.69
N ASP A 51 -17.58 -2.73 37.48
CA ASP A 51 -16.61 -3.09 36.44
C ASP A 51 -15.95 -1.80 35.90
N PRO A 52 -14.68 -1.51 36.27
CA PRO A 52 -14.03 -0.27 35.88
C PRO A 52 -13.86 -0.19 34.36
N LEU A 53 -13.90 -1.31 33.63
CA LEU A 53 -13.78 -1.36 32.17
C LEU A 53 -15.04 -0.87 31.44
N ARG A 54 -16.23 -1.06 32.01
CA ARG A 54 -17.51 -0.59 31.43
C ARG A 54 -18.04 0.69 32.09
N HIS A 55 -17.83 0.86 33.39
CA HIS A 55 -18.42 1.96 34.18
C HIS A 55 -17.33 2.73 34.96
N PRO A 56 -16.52 3.57 34.28
CA PRO A 56 -15.38 4.26 34.90
C PRO A 56 -15.75 5.31 35.97
N GLN A 57 -17.02 5.71 36.03
CA GLN A 57 -17.52 6.77 36.92
C GLN A 57 -17.43 6.42 38.41
N HIS A 58 -17.27 5.13 38.76
CA HIS A 58 -17.16 4.67 40.15
C HIS A 58 -15.76 4.16 40.50
N ALA A 59 -14.80 4.22 39.56
CA ALA A 59 -13.43 3.76 39.78
C ALA A 59 -12.55 4.87 40.39
N GLY A 60 -11.53 4.51 41.18
CA GLY A 60 -10.53 5.45 41.72
C GLY A 60 -9.63 6.08 40.64
N GLU A 61 -8.99 7.21 40.94
CA GLU A 61 -8.20 7.99 39.96
C GLU A 61 -7.07 7.18 39.29
N GLY A 62 -6.35 6.37 40.07
CA GLY A 62 -5.29 5.48 39.57
C GLY A 62 -5.81 4.42 38.60
N THR A 63 -6.96 3.82 38.92
CA THR A 63 -7.61 2.79 38.08
C THR A 63 -8.13 3.38 36.77
N ARG A 64 -8.60 4.64 36.77
CA ARG A 64 -9.01 5.37 35.56
C ARG A 64 -7.81 5.67 34.65
N ALA A 65 -6.67 6.07 35.23
CA ALA A 65 -5.45 6.33 34.48
C ALA A 65 -4.89 5.05 33.85
N GLN A 66 -4.84 3.95 34.60
CA GLN A 66 -4.41 2.65 34.10
C GLN A 66 -5.30 2.19 32.94
N ARG A 67 -6.64 2.25 33.09
CA ARG A 67 -7.60 1.94 32.01
C ARG A 67 -7.37 2.77 30.75
N ALA A 68 -7.14 4.08 30.88
CA ALA A 68 -6.91 4.96 29.74
C ALA A 68 -5.67 4.52 28.94
N TRP A 69 -4.58 4.17 29.63
CA TRP A 69 -3.38 3.62 29.00
C TRP A 69 -3.61 2.24 28.40
N THR A 70 -4.33 1.34 29.08
CA THR A 70 -4.63 0.00 28.53
C THR A 70 -5.46 0.09 27.26
N LEU A 71 -6.44 1.00 27.20
CA LEU A 71 -7.26 1.22 26.00
C LEU A 71 -6.44 1.81 24.86
N LEU A 72 -5.54 2.77 25.13
CA LEU A 72 -4.64 3.31 24.10
C LEU A 72 -3.69 2.25 23.54
N LEU A 73 -3.04 1.48 24.42
CA LEU A 73 -2.07 0.47 24.01
C LEU A 73 -2.75 -0.71 23.29
N SER A 74 -3.95 -1.11 23.72
CA SER A 74 -4.72 -2.14 23.04
C SER A 74 -5.19 -1.70 21.65
N THR A 75 -5.63 -0.45 21.46
CA THR A 75 -5.93 0.09 20.12
C THR A 75 -4.70 0.12 19.21
N LEU A 76 -3.50 0.31 19.76
CA LEU A 76 -2.26 0.30 18.99
C LEU A 76 -1.84 -1.10 18.54
N VAL A 77 -1.88 -2.09 19.45
CA VAL A 77 -1.41 -3.46 19.16
C VAL A 77 -2.45 -4.25 18.35
N VAL A 78 -3.72 -4.11 18.70
CA VAL A 78 -4.84 -4.78 18.03
C VAL A 78 -5.93 -3.75 17.74
N PRO A 79 -5.87 -3.05 16.60
CA PRO A 79 -6.86 -2.03 16.26
C PRO A 79 -8.28 -2.62 16.30
N GLY A 80 -9.17 -2.00 17.07
CA GLY A 80 -10.54 -2.50 17.31
C GLY A 80 -10.76 -3.21 18.65
N SER A 81 -9.69 -3.60 19.36
CA SER A 81 -9.79 -4.33 20.63
C SER A 81 -10.40 -3.49 21.76
N ALA A 82 -10.07 -2.20 21.85
CA ALA A 82 -10.65 -1.28 22.82
C ALA A 82 -12.18 -1.13 22.65
N GLN A 83 -12.66 -1.12 21.40
CA GLN A 83 -14.09 -1.01 21.08
C GLN A 83 -14.84 -2.31 21.41
N LEU A 84 -14.21 -3.48 21.24
CA LEU A 84 -14.77 -4.77 21.65
C LEU A 84 -14.95 -4.84 23.18
N VAL A 85 -13.95 -4.40 23.93
CA VAL A 85 -13.97 -4.39 25.41
C VAL A 85 -14.97 -3.37 25.94
N ALA A 86 -15.05 -2.19 25.33
CA ALA A 86 -15.96 -1.11 25.74
C ALA A 86 -17.42 -1.28 25.27
N GLY A 87 -17.75 -2.35 24.52
CA GLY A 87 -19.12 -2.73 24.18
C GLY A 87 -19.60 -2.34 22.77
N ARG A 88 -18.78 -1.68 21.94
CA ARG A 88 -19.09 -1.37 20.54
C ARG A 88 -18.63 -2.51 19.62
N ARG A 89 -19.38 -3.62 19.66
CA ARG A 89 -19.02 -4.88 18.98
C ARG A 89 -18.94 -4.77 17.45
N ALA A 90 -19.74 -3.91 16.82
CA ALA A 90 -19.77 -3.78 15.36
C ALA A 90 -18.49 -3.12 14.81
N THR A 91 -18.07 -1.99 15.38
CA THR A 91 -16.86 -1.26 14.96
C THR A 91 -15.60 -2.04 15.29
N GLY A 92 -15.55 -2.67 16.47
CA GLY A 92 -14.41 -3.53 16.85
C GLY A 92 -14.24 -4.74 15.94
N ARG A 93 -15.34 -5.41 15.53
CA ARG A 93 -15.27 -6.52 14.56
C ARG A 93 -14.86 -6.06 13.16
N ALA A 94 -15.34 -4.90 12.72
CA ALA A 94 -14.98 -4.35 11.41
C ALA A 94 -13.47 -4.02 11.35
N ALA A 95 -12.94 -3.38 12.39
CA ALA A 95 -11.51 -3.08 12.50
C ALA A 95 -10.66 -4.37 12.53
N LEU A 96 -11.06 -5.37 13.31
CA LEU A 96 -10.35 -6.65 13.37
C LEU A 96 -10.36 -7.39 12.01
N LYS A 97 -11.51 -7.38 11.31
CA LYS A 97 -11.60 -7.95 9.95
C LYS A 97 -10.68 -7.22 8.98
N ALA A 98 -10.65 -5.88 9.03
CA ALA A 98 -9.76 -5.09 8.19
C ALA A 98 -8.29 -5.43 8.47
N ASP A 99 -7.91 -5.57 9.74
CA ASP A 99 -6.55 -5.92 10.14
C ASP A 99 -6.13 -7.31 9.61
N VAL A 100 -7.00 -8.32 9.79
CA VAL A 100 -6.77 -9.68 9.25
C VAL A 100 -6.64 -9.66 7.72
N VAL A 101 -7.48 -8.88 7.03
CA VAL A 101 -7.41 -8.74 5.57
C VAL A 101 -6.11 -8.08 5.13
N VAL A 102 -5.65 -7.03 5.83
CA VAL A 102 -4.38 -6.36 5.55
C VAL A 102 -3.21 -7.30 5.75
N TRP A 103 -3.16 -8.04 6.87
CA TRP A 103 -2.11 -9.02 7.13
C TRP A 103 -2.12 -10.17 6.12
N ALA A 104 -3.30 -10.68 5.75
CA ALA A 104 -3.43 -11.71 4.71
C ALA A 104 -2.95 -11.20 3.35
N ALA A 105 -3.29 -9.96 2.98
CA ALA A 105 -2.83 -9.33 1.75
C ALA A 105 -1.31 -9.11 1.75
N LEU A 106 -0.73 -8.68 2.86
CA LEU A 106 0.72 -8.53 3.01
C LEU A 106 1.44 -9.87 2.91
N ALA A 107 0.92 -10.92 3.57
CA ALA A 107 1.47 -12.27 3.48
C ALA A 107 1.38 -12.81 2.03
N LEU A 108 0.24 -12.61 1.37
CA LEU A 108 0.07 -13.00 -0.03
C LEU A 108 1.02 -12.24 -0.96
N ALA A 109 1.20 -10.93 -0.74
CA ALA A 109 2.14 -10.12 -1.50
C ALA A 109 3.58 -10.60 -1.28
N LEU A 110 3.97 -10.94 -0.05
CA LEU A 110 5.28 -11.49 0.26
C LEU A 110 5.50 -12.85 -0.42
N VAL A 111 4.55 -13.78 -0.31
CA VAL A 111 4.64 -15.09 -0.99
C VAL A 111 4.74 -14.91 -2.50
N SER A 112 3.94 -14.01 -3.07
CA SER A 112 4.00 -13.67 -4.50
C SER A 112 5.33 -13.04 -4.90
N LEU A 113 5.96 -12.25 -4.03
CA LEU A 113 7.28 -11.67 -4.27
C LEU A 113 8.38 -12.74 -4.26
N LEU A 114 8.22 -13.85 -3.53
CA LEU A 114 9.18 -14.93 -3.53
C LEU A 114 8.99 -15.88 -4.71
N LEU A 115 7.75 -16.18 -5.08
CA LEU A 115 7.43 -17.20 -6.10
C LEU A 115 7.21 -16.63 -7.51
N TRP A 116 6.61 -15.44 -7.62
CA TRP A 116 6.12 -14.85 -8.88
C TRP A 116 6.32 -13.33 -8.93
N ARG A 117 7.59 -12.91 -8.90
CA ARG A 117 7.99 -11.48 -8.89
C ARG A 117 7.37 -10.67 -10.02
N THR A 118 7.50 -11.16 -11.26
CA THR A 118 7.09 -10.43 -12.47
C THR A 118 5.60 -10.09 -12.48
N PRO A 119 4.65 -11.04 -12.29
CA PRO A 119 3.23 -10.70 -12.29
C PRO A 119 2.83 -9.83 -11.09
N LEU A 120 3.51 -9.96 -9.93
CA LEU A 120 3.26 -9.07 -8.79
C LEU A 120 3.65 -7.62 -9.10
N ILE A 121 4.83 -7.40 -9.69
CA ILE A 121 5.29 -6.07 -10.08
C ILE A 121 4.34 -5.50 -11.14
N TRP A 122 3.97 -6.27 -12.15
CA TRP A 122 3.01 -5.85 -13.17
C TRP A 122 1.66 -5.46 -12.56
N PHE A 123 1.16 -6.28 -11.62
CA PHE A 123 -0.06 -5.97 -10.88
C PHE A 123 0.07 -4.70 -10.05
N LEU A 124 1.17 -4.46 -9.35
CA LEU A 124 1.36 -3.26 -8.51
C LEU A 124 1.61 -1.99 -9.33
N THR A 125 2.26 -2.11 -10.49
CA THR A 125 2.58 -0.99 -11.38
C THR A 125 1.42 -0.62 -12.31
N ASN A 126 0.38 -1.46 -12.39
CA ASN A 126 -0.82 -1.14 -13.17
C ASN A 126 -1.50 0.15 -12.65
N SER A 127 -1.99 0.97 -13.58
CA SER A 127 -2.57 2.29 -13.29
C SER A 127 -3.81 2.21 -12.38
N LEU A 128 -4.64 1.17 -12.53
CA LEU A 128 -5.85 1.01 -11.72
C LEU A 128 -5.54 0.50 -10.32
N THR A 129 -4.66 -0.49 -10.21
CA THR A 129 -4.30 -1.13 -8.93
C THR A 129 -3.51 -0.18 -8.03
N SER A 130 -2.60 0.62 -8.60
CA SER A 130 -1.85 1.65 -7.86
C SER A 130 -2.79 2.74 -7.33
N LEU A 131 -3.80 3.15 -8.09
CA LEU A 131 -4.84 4.07 -7.61
C LEU A 131 -5.66 3.46 -6.48
N LEU A 132 -6.07 2.20 -6.65
CA LEU A 132 -6.80 1.46 -5.61
C LEU A 132 -5.96 1.31 -4.34
N LEU A 133 -4.65 1.06 -4.45
CA LEU A 133 -3.74 0.96 -3.32
C LEU A 133 -3.64 2.29 -2.56
N ILE A 134 -3.55 3.42 -3.27
CA ILE A 134 -3.59 4.76 -2.67
C ILE A 134 -4.92 4.96 -1.93
N ALA A 135 -6.05 4.63 -2.56
CA ALA A 135 -7.38 4.77 -1.95
C ALA A 135 -7.52 3.90 -0.69
N VAL A 136 -6.99 2.66 -0.71
CA VAL A 136 -6.97 1.76 0.45
C VAL A 136 -6.09 2.34 1.57
N LEU A 137 -4.90 2.85 1.27
CA LEU A 137 -4.03 3.48 2.28
C LEU A 137 -4.70 4.70 2.92
N LEU A 138 -5.37 5.54 2.14
CA LEU A 138 -6.14 6.67 2.66
C LEU A 138 -7.34 6.20 3.51
N GLY A 139 -8.06 5.16 3.06
CA GLY A 139 -9.15 4.56 3.83
C GLY A 139 -8.67 4.01 5.18
N LEU A 140 -7.51 3.32 5.20
CA LEU A 140 -6.88 2.83 6.43
C LEU A 140 -6.41 3.98 7.33
N ALA A 141 -5.85 5.06 6.76
CA ALA A 141 -5.48 6.25 7.51
C ALA A 141 -6.69 6.86 8.23
N LEU A 142 -7.80 7.06 7.50
CA LEU A 142 -9.06 7.55 8.06
C LEU A 142 -9.64 6.57 9.11
N GLY A 143 -9.51 5.27 8.88
CA GLY A 143 -9.91 4.23 9.84
C GLY A 143 -9.15 4.35 11.16
N TRP A 144 -7.82 4.49 11.11
CA TRP A 144 -6.97 4.70 12.29
C TRP A 144 -7.32 6.00 13.04
N ALA A 145 -7.48 7.10 12.31
CA ALA A 145 -7.93 8.37 12.87
C ALA A 145 -9.26 8.23 13.61
N PHE A 146 -10.24 7.57 12.98
CA PHE A 146 -11.55 7.30 13.58
C PHE A 146 -11.44 6.43 14.84
N LEU A 147 -10.62 5.38 14.83
CA LEU A 147 -10.41 4.50 15.98
C LEU A 147 -9.79 5.26 17.16
N PHE A 148 -8.79 6.10 16.93
CA PHE A 148 -8.20 6.93 17.99
C PHE A 148 -9.18 7.95 18.54
N PHE A 149 -10.00 8.56 17.68
CA PHE A 149 -11.04 9.49 18.11
C PHE A 149 -12.13 8.80 18.95
N ASP A 150 -12.63 7.62 18.52
CA ASP A 150 -13.60 6.83 19.29
C ASP A 150 -12.97 6.34 20.61
N THR A 151 -11.69 5.97 20.61
CA THR A 151 -10.95 5.59 21.82
C THR A 151 -10.86 6.76 22.81
N LEU A 152 -10.53 7.98 22.35
CA LEU A 152 -10.55 9.19 23.20
C LEU A 152 -11.93 9.45 23.79
N ARG A 153 -12.98 9.29 22.98
CA ARG A 153 -14.38 9.43 23.43
C ARG A 153 -14.73 8.40 24.50
N LEU A 154 -14.28 7.16 24.35
CA LEU A 154 -14.48 6.06 25.31
C LEU A 154 -13.71 6.28 26.62
N ILE A 155 -12.54 6.90 26.57
CA ILE A 155 -11.73 7.24 27.75
C ILE A 155 -12.42 8.29 28.63
N ARG A 156 -13.29 9.14 28.06
CA ARG A 156 -13.97 10.27 28.75
C ARG A 156 -12.96 11.15 29.50
N PRO A 157 -12.11 11.93 28.78
CA PRO A 157 -11.02 12.71 29.36
C PRO A 157 -11.42 13.69 30.47
N GLY A 158 -12.69 14.12 30.52
CA GLY A 158 -13.24 14.96 31.58
C GLY A 158 -13.24 14.33 32.98
N LEU A 159 -13.14 12.99 33.09
CA LEU A 159 -13.10 12.27 34.36
C LEU A 159 -11.69 12.05 34.93
N LEU A 160 -10.65 12.49 34.20
CA LEU A 160 -9.25 12.34 34.58
C LEU A 160 -8.68 13.63 35.18
N ALA A 161 -7.72 13.47 36.11
CA ALA A 161 -6.93 14.56 36.65
C ALA A 161 -6.21 15.35 35.55
N GLN A 162 -6.03 16.66 35.75
CA GLN A 162 -5.52 17.61 34.75
C GLN A 162 -4.23 17.15 34.03
N ARG A 163 -3.28 16.59 34.78
CA ARG A 163 -1.99 16.10 34.23
C ARG A 163 -2.18 14.87 33.35
N THR A 164 -2.94 13.88 33.82
CA THR A 164 -3.24 12.65 33.07
C THR A 164 -4.08 12.94 31.83
N ARG A 165 -5.03 13.88 31.92
CA ARG A 165 -5.82 14.33 30.78
C ARG A 165 -4.95 14.89 29.65
N ARG A 166 -3.98 15.76 29.99
CA ARG A 166 -3.03 16.31 29.01
C ARG A 166 -2.14 15.22 28.41
N ALA A 167 -1.64 14.30 29.24
CA ALA A 167 -0.78 13.21 28.78
C ALA A 167 -1.52 12.26 27.80
N VAL A 168 -2.75 11.86 28.12
CA VAL A 168 -3.58 11.00 27.26
C VAL A 168 -3.93 11.69 25.95
N ALA A 169 -4.27 12.98 25.99
CA ALA A 169 -4.55 13.74 24.77
C ALA A 169 -3.31 13.85 23.87
N ALA A 170 -2.15 14.21 24.44
CA ALA A 170 -0.89 14.30 23.71
C ALA A 170 -0.48 12.94 23.12
N ALA A 171 -0.58 11.86 23.90
CA ALA A 171 -0.28 10.50 23.46
C ALA A 171 -1.19 10.08 22.30
N THR A 172 -2.49 10.40 22.36
CA THR A 172 -3.42 10.03 21.29
C THR A 172 -3.10 10.78 20.00
N VAL A 173 -2.81 12.10 20.09
CA VAL A 173 -2.41 12.89 18.91
C VAL A 173 -1.12 12.33 18.32
N ALA A 174 -0.11 12.02 19.15
CA ALA A 174 1.14 11.44 18.69
C ALA A 174 0.94 10.09 17.99
N LEU A 175 0.16 9.18 18.58
CA LEU A 175 -0.14 7.88 17.98
C LEU A 175 -0.94 8.02 16.68
N MET A 176 -1.89 8.94 16.62
CA MET A 176 -2.66 9.22 15.41
C MET A 176 -1.77 9.79 14.29
N LEU A 177 -0.83 10.69 14.62
CA LEU A 177 0.14 11.22 13.65
C LEU A 177 1.06 10.11 13.12
N VAL A 178 1.57 9.24 14.00
CA VAL A 178 2.46 8.14 13.58
C VAL A 178 1.72 7.14 12.69
N THR A 179 0.51 6.73 13.07
CA THR A 179 -0.26 5.71 12.35
C THR A 179 -0.98 6.26 11.12
N SER A 180 -2.00 7.11 11.33
CA SER A 180 -2.79 7.71 10.26
C SER A 180 -1.92 8.63 9.39
N GLY A 181 -1.05 9.44 10.00
CA GLY A 181 -0.14 10.30 9.23
C GLY A 181 0.89 9.48 8.46
N GLY A 182 1.43 8.40 9.02
CA GLY A 182 2.33 7.49 8.31
C GLY A 182 1.68 6.83 7.10
N LEU A 183 0.43 6.37 7.21
CA LEU A 183 -0.33 5.81 6.11
C LEU A 183 -0.65 6.86 5.02
N ALA A 184 -1.06 8.06 5.42
CA ALA A 184 -1.32 9.15 4.48
C ALA A 184 -0.04 9.60 3.75
N TYR A 185 1.09 9.67 4.45
CA TYR A 185 2.39 9.98 3.86
C TYR A 185 2.85 8.89 2.90
N SER A 186 2.63 7.62 3.24
CA SER A 186 2.91 6.49 2.34
C SER A 186 2.08 6.56 1.06
N ALA A 187 0.79 6.93 1.18
CA ALA A 187 -0.08 7.16 0.02
C ALA A 187 0.41 8.31 -0.86
N TYR A 188 0.88 9.41 -0.24
CA TYR A 188 1.48 10.54 -0.95
C TYR A 188 2.76 10.13 -1.71
N LEU A 189 3.70 9.44 -1.04
CA LEU A 189 4.92 8.95 -1.67
C LEU A 189 4.60 8.06 -2.87
N LEU A 190 3.66 7.12 -2.70
CA LEU A 190 3.25 6.22 -3.78
C LEU A 190 2.65 6.98 -4.97
N SER A 191 1.86 8.03 -4.71
CA SER A 191 1.31 8.91 -5.75
C SER A 191 2.39 9.68 -6.50
N VAL A 192 3.38 10.24 -5.79
CA VAL A 192 4.49 10.99 -6.40
C VAL A 192 5.37 10.05 -7.23
N THR A 193 5.72 8.87 -6.71
CA THR A 193 6.51 7.89 -7.45
C THR A 193 5.79 7.44 -8.71
N ARG A 194 4.49 7.15 -8.63
CA ARG A 194 3.68 6.81 -9.79
C ARG A 194 3.63 7.95 -10.81
N GLY A 195 3.42 9.19 -10.34
CA GLY A 195 3.42 10.38 -11.19
C GLY A 195 4.72 10.54 -11.95
N ALA A 196 5.86 10.47 -11.25
CA ALA A 196 7.19 10.57 -11.86
C ALA A 196 7.44 9.47 -12.92
N VAL A 197 7.06 8.21 -12.63
CA VAL A 197 7.19 7.12 -13.60
C VAL A 197 6.28 7.36 -14.81
N SER A 198 5.05 7.82 -14.59
CA SER A 198 4.12 8.14 -15.67
C SER A 198 4.57 9.34 -16.51
N ASP A 199 5.21 10.34 -15.91
CA ASP A 199 5.67 11.52 -16.64
C ASP A 199 6.88 11.18 -17.51
N VAL A 200 7.78 10.31 -17.03
CA VAL A 200 8.96 9.87 -17.77
C VAL A 200 8.61 8.83 -18.85
N PHE A 201 7.70 7.91 -18.56
CA PHE A 201 7.43 6.74 -19.42
C PHE A 201 6.01 6.70 -20.01
N GLY A 202 5.14 7.68 -19.72
CA GLY A 202 3.73 7.67 -20.11
C GLY A 202 3.47 7.81 -21.62
N GLY A 203 4.44 8.36 -22.36
CA GLY A 203 4.41 8.37 -23.83
C GLY A 203 4.77 7.02 -24.47
N GLY A 204 5.21 6.03 -23.68
CA GLY A 204 5.81 4.80 -24.17
C GLY A 204 7.18 5.03 -24.81
N LEU A 205 7.90 3.95 -25.10
CA LEU A 205 9.10 4.04 -25.94
C LEU A 205 8.64 4.27 -27.39
N PRO A 206 9.25 5.21 -28.14
CA PRO A 206 8.83 5.53 -29.51
C PRO A 206 9.10 4.40 -30.51
N PHE A 207 9.68 3.28 -30.08
CA PHE A 207 10.05 2.12 -30.88
C PHE A 207 9.52 0.83 -30.25
N ARG A 208 9.14 -0.12 -31.11
CA ARG A 208 8.67 -1.45 -30.70
C ARG A 208 9.88 -2.35 -30.38
N PRO A 209 9.73 -3.33 -29.47
CA PRO A 209 10.78 -4.30 -29.23
C PRO A 209 11.01 -5.13 -30.50
N ALA A 210 12.28 -5.32 -30.86
CA ALA A 210 12.69 -6.22 -31.93
C ALA A 210 12.95 -7.60 -31.30
N ASP A 211 12.30 -8.65 -31.80
CA ASP A 211 12.39 -10.01 -31.27
C ASP A 211 12.18 -10.11 -29.74
N GLY A 212 11.23 -9.33 -29.23
CA GLY A 212 10.90 -9.30 -27.80
C GLY A 212 11.90 -8.55 -26.93
N ARG A 213 12.88 -7.83 -27.52
CA ARG A 213 13.88 -7.05 -26.78
C ARG A 213 13.95 -5.59 -27.20
N TYR A 214 14.19 -4.72 -26.22
CA TYR A 214 14.60 -3.34 -26.44
C TYR A 214 16.12 -3.27 -26.43
N ASN A 215 16.73 -2.91 -27.56
CA ASN A 215 18.17 -2.76 -27.68
C ASN A 215 18.52 -1.27 -27.71
N ILE A 216 19.17 -0.80 -26.64
CA ILE A 216 19.54 0.61 -26.46
C ILE A 216 21.06 0.70 -26.57
N LEU A 217 21.57 1.36 -27.60
CA LEU A 217 22.99 1.65 -27.76
C LEU A 217 23.35 2.93 -26.98
N LEU A 218 24.11 2.75 -25.91
CA LEU A 218 24.68 3.84 -25.10
C LEU A 218 26.08 4.16 -25.62
N MET A 219 26.30 5.43 -25.95
CA MET A 219 27.58 5.93 -26.46
C MET A 219 28.05 7.08 -25.57
N GLY A 220 29.19 6.88 -24.90
CA GLY A 220 29.86 7.92 -24.14
C GLY A 220 30.90 8.62 -24.99
N THR A 221 30.73 9.92 -25.22
CA THR A 221 31.69 10.79 -25.90
C THR A 221 32.19 11.83 -24.93
N ASP A 222 33.50 12.11 -24.96
CA ASP A 222 34.03 13.34 -24.39
C ASP A 222 33.75 14.48 -25.40
N SER A 223 33.22 15.61 -24.93
CA SER A 223 32.89 16.75 -25.80
C SER A 223 33.38 18.04 -25.15
N GLY A 224 34.60 18.46 -25.52
CA GLY A 224 35.06 19.83 -25.35
C GLY A 224 34.64 20.70 -26.54
N GLU A 225 34.40 21.99 -26.31
CA GLU A 225 33.91 22.97 -27.30
C GLU A 225 34.84 23.12 -28.53
N ASP A 226 36.09 22.65 -28.43
CA ASP A 226 37.13 22.84 -29.45
C ASP A 226 37.34 21.65 -30.42
N ARG A 227 36.41 20.68 -30.51
CA ARG A 227 36.60 19.49 -31.38
C ARG A 227 35.49 19.26 -32.40
N SER A 228 35.83 19.34 -33.69
CA SER A 228 35.01 18.88 -34.81
C SER A 228 35.15 17.36 -35.00
N GLY A 229 34.50 16.61 -34.11
CA GLY A 229 34.43 15.15 -34.20
C GLY A 229 34.11 14.52 -32.86
N ARG A 230 32.93 13.89 -32.75
CA ARG A 230 32.54 13.11 -31.56
C ARG A 230 32.77 11.64 -31.84
N ARG A 231 33.91 11.12 -31.40
CA ARG A 231 34.21 9.69 -31.38
C ARG A 231 33.83 9.16 -30.00
N PRO A 232 32.92 8.18 -29.89
CA PRO A 232 32.60 7.60 -28.60
C PRO A 232 33.80 6.81 -28.06
N ASP A 233 34.21 7.10 -26.82
CA ASP A 233 35.26 6.36 -26.11
C ASP A 233 34.70 5.09 -25.45
N SER A 234 33.38 5.06 -25.24
CA SER A 234 32.67 3.89 -24.74
C SER A 234 31.40 3.62 -25.55
N MET A 235 31.19 2.36 -25.91
CA MET A 235 29.99 1.87 -26.60
C MET A 235 29.47 0.66 -25.85
N THR A 236 28.22 0.73 -25.40
CA THR A 236 27.58 -0.35 -24.64
C THR A 236 26.16 -0.52 -25.12
N VAL A 237 25.79 -1.75 -25.50
CA VAL A 237 24.42 -2.11 -25.83
C VAL A 237 23.75 -2.66 -24.58
N LEU A 238 22.67 -2.01 -24.17
CA LEU A 238 21.77 -2.51 -23.15
C LEU A 238 20.59 -3.20 -23.85
N SER A 239 20.52 -4.52 -23.73
CA SER A 239 19.41 -5.32 -24.25
C SER A 239 18.47 -5.69 -23.11
N VAL A 240 17.21 -5.24 -23.19
CA VAL A 240 16.18 -5.45 -22.17
C VAL A 240 15.08 -6.34 -22.72
N ASP A 241 14.83 -7.46 -22.06
CA ASP A 241 13.69 -8.34 -22.37
C ASP A 241 12.37 -7.62 -22.08
N ALA A 242 11.47 -7.53 -23.07
CA ALA A 242 10.25 -6.73 -22.95
C ALA A 242 9.25 -7.31 -21.93
N ASP A 243 9.23 -8.64 -21.77
CA ASP A 243 8.27 -9.33 -20.90
C ASP A 243 8.80 -9.48 -19.46
N SER A 244 10.08 -9.86 -19.32
CA SER A 244 10.68 -10.15 -18.01
C SER A 244 11.48 -8.99 -17.42
N GLY A 245 11.83 -7.97 -18.21
CA GLY A 245 12.68 -6.86 -17.80
C GLY A 245 14.15 -7.26 -17.56
N ARG A 246 14.55 -8.49 -17.91
CA ARG A 246 15.93 -8.96 -17.75
C ARG A 246 16.85 -8.19 -18.69
N THR A 247 17.91 -7.62 -18.12
CA THR A 247 18.88 -6.82 -18.86
C THR A 247 20.16 -7.60 -19.10
N VAL A 248 20.69 -7.49 -20.31
CA VAL A 248 22.05 -7.91 -20.65
C VAL A 248 22.78 -6.70 -21.17
N THR A 249 23.96 -6.46 -20.61
CA THR A 249 24.83 -5.35 -20.99
C THR A 249 26.01 -5.92 -21.77
N ILE A 250 26.17 -5.48 -23.01
CA ILE A 250 27.25 -5.89 -23.89
C ILE A 250 28.11 -4.68 -24.17
N SER A 251 29.34 -4.67 -23.68
CA SER A 251 30.31 -3.61 -23.97
C SER A 251 31.04 -3.94 -25.27
N LEU A 252 31.03 -3.00 -26.21
CA LEU A 252 31.72 -3.14 -27.48
C LEU A 252 33.10 -2.47 -27.38
N PRO A 253 34.20 -3.20 -27.64
CA PRO A 253 35.53 -2.61 -27.62
C PRO A 253 35.65 -1.52 -28.69
N ARG A 254 36.19 -0.35 -28.31
CA ARG A 254 36.45 0.75 -29.26
C ARG A 254 37.37 0.35 -30.42
N ASN A 255 38.28 -0.57 -30.16
CA ASN A 255 39.29 -1.05 -31.12
C ASN A 255 38.81 -2.31 -31.85
N LEU A 256 37.51 -2.62 -31.85
CA LEU A 256 36.99 -3.73 -32.65
C LEU A 256 37.21 -3.39 -34.13
N GLN A 257 38.05 -4.19 -34.78
CA GLN A 257 38.38 -4.09 -36.21
C GLN A 257 37.61 -5.15 -36.98
N ASN A 258 37.48 -4.96 -38.30
CA ASN A 258 36.89 -5.93 -39.22
C ASN A 258 35.48 -6.35 -38.81
N ALA A 259 34.69 -5.39 -38.31
CA ALA A 259 33.31 -5.65 -37.93
C ALA A 259 32.49 -5.97 -39.20
N PRO A 260 31.91 -7.17 -39.31
CA PRO A 260 31.07 -7.53 -40.45
C PRO A 260 29.73 -6.79 -40.35
N PHE A 261 29.18 -6.41 -41.50
CA PHE A 261 27.81 -5.92 -41.59
C PHE A 261 26.91 -7.04 -42.14
N PRO A 262 25.66 -7.17 -41.66
CA PRO A 262 24.68 -8.07 -42.26
C PRO A 262 24.50 -7.77 -43.76
N GLU A 263 24.36 -8.79 -44.60
CA GLU A 263 24.23 -8.66 -46.07
C GLU A 263 23.05 -7.75 -46.47
N ASP A 264 22.01 -7.75 -45.66
CA ASP A 264 20.77 -7.01 -45.77
C ASP A 264 20.83 -5.60 -45.12
N SER A 265 22.01 -5.16 -44.66
CA SER A 265 22.25 -3.80 -44.16
C SER A 265 22.57 -2.83 -45.31
N PRO A 266 22.06 -1.59 -45.30
CA PRO A 266 22.51 -0.53 -46.22
C PRO A 266 24.03 -0.28 -46.19
N LEU A 267 24.70 -0.66 -45.08
CA LEU A 267 26.15 -0.57 -44.94
C LEU A 267 26.89 -1.67 -45.72
N ALA A 268 26.26 -2.80 -46.04
CA ALA A 268 26.87 -3.85 -46.85
C ALA A 268 27.05 -3.41 -48.32
N GLU A 269 26.20 -2.51 -48.84
CA GLU A 269 26.39 -1.92 -50.17
C GLU A 269 27.66 -1.05 -50.26
N VAL A 270 28.03 -0.42 -49.15
CA VAL A 270 29.21 0.48 -49.06
C VAL A 270 30.46 -0.27 -48.60
N TYR A 271 30.30 -1.26 -47.73
CA TYR A 271 31.35 -2.06 -47.10
C TYR A 271 31.03 -3.56 -47.21
N PRO A 272 31.09 -4.16 -48.41
CA PRO A 272 30.69 -5.54 -48.64
C PRO A 272 31.55 -6.57 -47.90
N GLU A 273 32.82 -6.25 -47.64
CA GLU A 273 33.74 -7.09 -46.86
C GLU A 273 33.78 -6.70 -45.36
N GLY A 274 32.84 -5.85 -44.91
CA GLY A 274 32.85 -5.28 -43.56
C GLY A 274 33.75 -4.05 -43.43
N PHE A 275 33.90 -3.55 -42.19
CA PHE A 275 34.75 -2.39 -41.89
C PHE A 275 36.22 -2.81 -41.80
N ASP A 276 36.83 -3.14 -42.95
CA ASP A 276 38.19 -3.68 -43.09
C ASP A 276 39.09 -2.76 -43.96
N CYS A 277 39.72 -1.77 -43.31
CA CYS A 277 40.72 -0.89 -43.93
C CYS A 277 42.02 -0.79 -43.11
N GLY A 278 42.33 -1.81 -42.31
CA GLY A 278 43.49 -1.83 -41.41
C GLY A 278 43.26 -1.07 -40.10
N ASP A 279 44.33 -0.54 -39.50
CA ASP A 279 44.31 0.04 -38.14
C ASP A 279 43.39 1.26 -37.97
N GLU A 280 43.01 1.91 -39.08
CA GLU A 280 42.09 3.05 -39.11
C GLU A 280 40.61 2.63 -39.07
N CYS A 281 40.31 1.36 -39.38
CA CYS A 281 38.95 0.82 -39.40
C CYS A 281 38.55 0.20 -38.06
N ILE A 282 38.47 1.05 -37.04
CA ILE A 282 37.97 0.69 -35.71
C ILE A 282 36.51 1.12 -35.53
N LEU A 283 35.74 0.35 -34.77
CA LEU A 283 34.28 0.53 -34.63
C LEU A 283 33.85 1.94 -34.18
N ASN A 284 34.65 2.66 -33.38
CA ASN A 284 34.33 4.03 -32.98
C ASN A 284 34.47 5.07 -34.12
N ALA A 285 35.08 4.68 -35.25
CA ALA A 285 35.22 5.50 -36.45
C ALA A 285 34.09 5.24 -37.47
N SER A 286 33.28 4.19 -37.28
CA SER A 286 32.16 3.89 -38.18
C SER A 286 30.92 4.78 -37.95
N THR A 287 30.86 5.49 -36.81
CA THR A 287 29.78 6.44 -36.56
C THR A 287 29.97 7.68 -37.43
N PRO A 288 29.00 8.06 -38.28
CA PRO A 288 29.17 9.19 -39.17
C PRO A 288 29.24 10.48 -38.35
N THR A 289 30.44 11.06 -38.28
CA THR A 289 30.60 12.46 -37.87
C THR A 289 29.90 13.29 -38.93
N SER A 290 28.80 13.97 -38.53
CA SER A 290 28.05 14.98 -39.26
C SER A 290 28.44 15.17 -40.73
N ARG A 291 27.59 14.69 -41.66
CA ARG A 291 27.55 15.00 -43.12
C ARG A 291 28.73 15.84 -43.60
N THR A 292 29.87 15.25 -43.94
CA THR A 292 30.79 15.76 -45.00
C THR A 292 31.88 14.74 -45.32
N THR A 293 32.24 13.82 -44.43
CA THR A 293 33.40 12.95 -44.68
C THR A 293 33.07 11.50 -44.40
N THR A 294 32.62 10.76 -45.43
CA THR A 294 32.84 9.31 -45.46
C THR A 294 34.35 9.13 -45.29
N PRO A 295 34.87 8.43 -44.26
CA PRO A 295 36.27 8.07 -44.26
C PRO A 295 36.52 7.33 -45.58
N SER A 296 37.46 7.83 -46.38
CA SER A 296 37.84 7.20 -47.64
C SER A 296 38.53 5.88 -47.33
N CYS A 297 37.75 4.88 -46.96
CA CYS A 297 38.16 3.48 -46.90
C CYS A 297 38.19 2.90 -48.32
N THR A 298 38.68 3.67 -49.29
CA THR A 298 39.06 3.18 -50.60
C THR A 298 40.47 2.62 -50.47
N ARG A 299 40.53 1.30 -50.35
CA ARG A 299 41.73 0.44 -50.31
C ARG A 299 42.95 1.10 -50.97
N THR A 300 43.99 1.42 -50.20
CA THR A 300 45.34 1.58 -50.77
C THR A 300 45.76 0.19 -51.28
N PRO A 301 46.12 0.03 -52.56
CA PRO A 301 46.45 -1.29 -53.09
C PRO A 301 47.70 -1.84 -52.38
N ARG A 302 47.57 -2.98 -51.70
CA ARG A 302 48.72 -3.74 -51.20
C ARG A 302 49.62 -4.09 -52.38
N THR A 303 50.81 -3.50 -52.44
CA THR A 303 51.88 -3.96 -53.33
C THR A 303 52.26 -5.38 -52.88
N PRO A 304 52.26 -6.39 -53.75
CA PRO A 304 52.67 -7.73 -53.36
C PRO A 304 54.16 -7.73 -53.00
N ALA A 305 54.49 -8.16 -51.78
CA ALA A 305 55.86 -8.41 -51.37
C ALA A 305 56.49 -9.46 -52.31
N PRO A 306 57.77 -9.30 -52.71
CA PRO A 306 58.46 -10.28 -53.55
C PRO A 306 58.56 -11.61 -52.79
N ARG A 307 58.06 -12.69 -53.41
CA ARG A 307 58.23 -14.05 -52.90
C ARG A 307 59.71 -14.46 -53.01
N PRO A 308 60.30 -15.12 -52.00
CA PRO A 308 61.55 -15.85 -52.19
C PRO A 308 61.35 -17.06 -53.12
#